data_AF-A0A0Q3M8R9-F1
#
_entry.id   AF-A0A0Q3M8R9-F1
#
_cell.length_a   1.000
_cell.length_b   1.000
_cell.length_c   1.000
_cell.angle_alpha   90.00
_cell.angle_beta   90.00
_cell.angle_gamma   90.00
#
_symmetry.space_group_name_H-M   'P 1'
#
loop_
_entity.id
_entity.type
_entity.pdbx_description
1 polymer ?
#
loop_
_entity_poly.entity_id
_entity_poly.type
_entity_poly.pdbx_seq_one_letter_code
_entity_poly.pdbx_strand_id
1 'polypeptide(L)'
;MSDDPGFPALEDVGIAERDKPPFVRLPKPETLFGLRAMRFAALAPGHQLEAYLLFLSEVAKAQDALARALPAPALPPLAEMRRRAGHAMPILPREELAGEPSAMAALVELPALLAAVVMPEQARAALGRIAQASDEHRQAMLAAVLADAVPVEAFAEHIFAAAALQVAAARRAALLDPLLPQPVADGVCPCCGGPPVSSAVVGDANIEGVRYVQCSLCATQWNHVRVKCVSCGSTKGIAYQEIEGVADTIKAETCDECRTYVKILYQRKDMELESVADDVASLGLDLLVTDAGWRRAGVNPFLLGY
;
A
#
# COMPACT_ATOMS: atom_id res chain seq x y z
N MET A 1 15.83 -40.17 48.66
CA MET A 1 16.56 -38.91 48.46
C MET A 1 17.05 -38.95 47.03
N SER A 2 16.21 -38.47 46.10
CA SER A 2 16.53 -38.40 44.68
C SER A 2 17.06 -37.00 44.40
N ASP A 3 18.35 -36.91 44.08
CA ASP A 3 18.95 -35.68 43.57
C ASP A 3 18.57 -35.57 42.09
N ASP A 4 17.54 -34.76 41.83
CA ASP A 4 17.16 -34.31 40.50
C ASP A 4 18.06 -33.10 40.15
N PRO A 5 18.98 -33.20 39.17
CA PRO A 5 19.81 -32.08 38.78
C PRO A 5 18.91 -31.08 38.03
N GLY A 6 18.42 -30.08 38.77
CA GLY A 6 17.58 -29.01 38.24
C GLY A 6 18.23 -28.36 37.03
N PHE A 7 17.69 -28.65 35.85
CA PHE A 7 17.96 -27.83 34.66
C PHE A 7 17.45 -26.42 34.98
N PRO A 8 18.27 -25.37 34.75
CA PRO A 8 17.78 -24.02 34.91
C PRO A 8 16.57 -23.83 33.99
N ALA A 9 15.52 -23.21 34.53
CA ALA A 9 14.41 -22.74 33.70
C ALA A 9 15.00 -21.90 32.57
N LEU A 10 14.49 -22.08 31.35
CA LEU A 10 14.73 -21.17 30.24
C LEU A 10 14.19 -19.80 30.66
N GLU A 11 15.00 -19.03 31.39
CA GLU A 11 14.82 -17.60 31.52
C GLU A 11 14.79 -17.03 30.11
N ASP A 12 13.78 -16.21 29.86
CA ASP A 12 13.52 -15.51 28.61
C ASP A 12 14.81 -15.14 27.90
N VAL A 13 15.18 -15.93 26.89
CA VAL A 13 16.06 -15.47 25.83
C VAL A 13 15.21 -14.51 24.99
N GLY A 14 14.88 -13.37 25.59
CA GLY A 14 14.24 -12.27 24.90
C GLY A 14 15.16 -11.87 23.77
N ILE A 15 14.59 -11.83 22.56
CA ILE A 15 15.25 -11.26 21.38
C ILE A 15 15.82 -9.91 21.80
N ALA A 16 17.14 -9.74 21.69
CA ALA A 16 17.80 -8.49 22.05
C ALA A 16 17.08 -7.33 21.35
N GLU A 17 16.96 -6.18 22.02
CA GLU A 17 16.16 -5.05 21.51
C GLU A 17 16.62 -4.58 20.11
N ARG A 18 17.90 -4.83 19.78
CA ARG A 18 18.53 -4.60 18.47
C ARG A 18 18.02 -5.52 17.35
N ASP A 19 17.48 -6.67 17.70
CA ASP A 19 17.03 -7.69 16.74
C ASP A 19 15.52 -7.59 16.46
N LYS A 20 14.74 -6.84 17.25
CA LYS A 20 13.30 -6.67 17.01
C LYS A 20 13.06 -5.84 15.73
N PRO A 21 12.21 -6.32 14.80
CA PRO A 21 11.90 -5.55 13.61
C PRO A 21 11.13 -4.28 14.02
N PRO A 22 11.45 -3.10 13.47
CA PRO A 22 10.76 -1.87 13.84
C PRO A 22 9.27 -1.98 13.53
N PHE A 23 8.41 -1.46 14.41
CA PHE A 23 6.97 -1.53 14.19
C PHE A 23 6.56 -0.87 12.86
N VAL A 24 7.16 0.28 12.53
CA VAL A 24 6.88 1.01 11.29
C VAL A 24 8.15 1.20 10.46
N ARG A 25 8.01 1.07 9.14
CA ARG A 25 8.95 1.58 8.14
C ARG A 25 8.23 2.65 7.32
N LEU A 26 8.72 3.87 7.39
CA LEU A 26 8.16 5.00 6.64
C LEU A 26 8.53 4.88 5.16
N PRO A 27 7.68 5.40 4.24
CA PRO A 27 7.99 5.38 2.82
C PRO A 27 9.22 6.24 2.51
N LYS A 28 9.85 5.93 1.38
CA LYS A 28 10.95 6.72 0.79
C LYS A 28 10.52 7.27 -0.57
N PRO A 29 9.77 8.39 -0.62
CA PRO A 29 9.21 8.94 -1.87
C PRO A 29 10.26 9.17 -2.96
N GLU A 30 11.53 9.41 -2.58
CA GLU A 30 12.67 9.62 -3.47
C GLU A 30 13.07 8.39 -4.31
N THR A 31 12.61 7.19 -3.95
CA THR A 31 12.86 5.95 -4.70
C THR A 31 11.61 5.12 -4.91
N LEU A 32 10.58 5.28 -4.06
CA LEU A 32 9.35 4.47 -4.05
C LEU A 32 8.70 4.38 -5.44
N PHE A 33 8.40 5.51 -6.06
CA PHE A 33 7.66 5.55 -7.32
C PHE A 33 8.54 5.18 -8.52
N GLY A 34 9.81 5.58 -8.53
CA GLY A 34 10.79 5.15 -9.54
C GLY A 34 10.98 3.63 -9.56
N LEU A 35 11.13 2.99 -8.39
CA LEU A 35 11.22 1.52 -8.29
C LEU A 35 9.94 0.84 -8.75
N ARG A 36 8.77 1.38 -8.39
CA ARG A 36 7.47 0.88 -8.88
C ARG A 36 7.37 0.98 -10.40
N ALA A 37 7.79 2.08 -11.00
CA ALA A 37 7.80 2.26 -12.45
C ALA A 37 8.69 1.23 -13.14
N MET A 38 9.90 0.99 -12.60
CA MET A 38 10.82 -0.03 -13.10
C MET A 38 10.21 -1.43 -13.00
N ARG A 39 9.57 -1.76 -11.87
CA ARG A 39 8.94 -3.07 -11.68
C ARG A 39 7.78 -3.30 -12.64
N PHE A 40 6.89 -2.30 -12.84
CA PHE A 40 5.84 -2.38 -13.85
C PHE A 40 6.38 -2.64 -15.26
N ALA A 41 7.44 -1.93 -15.66
CA ALA A 41 8.08 -2.13 -16.97
C ALA A 41 8.72 -3.51 -17.10
N ALA A 42 9.33 -4.03 -16.04
CA ALA A 42 9.94 -5.36 -16.03
C ALA A 42 8.90 -6.50 -16.10
N LEU A 43 7.73 -6.31 -15.49
CA LEU A 43 6.63 -7.28 -15.50
C LEU A 43 5.84 -7.30 -16.81
N ALA A 44 5.95 -6.27 -17.65
CA ALA A 44 5.09 -6.11 -18.82
C ALA A 44 5.35 -7.12 -19.96
N PRO A 45 6.60 -7.38 -20.40
CA PRO A 45 6.85 -8.18 -21.61
C PRO A 45 6.26 -9.59 -21.52
N GLY A 46 5.40 -9.95 -22.46
CA GLY A 46 4.76 -11.28 -22.52
C GLY A 46 3.64 -11.49 -21.50
N HIS A 47 3.26 -10.45 -20.75
CA HIS A 47 2.14 -10.49 -19.82
C HIS A 47 0.81 -10.19 -20.51
N GLN A 48 -0.30 -10.81 -20.07
CA GLN A 48 -1.63 -10.56 -20.66
C GLN A 48 -2.11 -9.11 -20.50
N LEU A 49 -1.58 -8.41 -19.50
CA LEU A 49 -1.84 -7.00 -19.20
C LEU A 49 -0.70 -6.08 -19.68
N GLU A 50 0.15 -6.49 -20.62
CA GLU A 50 1.36 -5.77 -21.04
C GLU A 50 1.12 -4.26 -21.25
N ALA A 51 0.14 -3.89 -22.08
CA ALA A 51 -0.18 -2.49 -22.36
C ALA A 51 -0.61 -1.71 -21.10
N TYR A 52 -1.31 -2.36 -20.17
CA TYR A 52 -1.73 -1.74 -18.91
C TYR A 52 -0.57 -1.57 -17.94
N LEU A 53 0.31 -2.57 -17.83
CA LEU A 53 1.52 -2.48 -17.00
C LEU A 53 2.47 -1.39 -17.51
N LEU A 54 2.64 -1.26 -18.83
CA LEU A 54 3.40 -0.16 -19.42
C LEU A 54 2.77 1.21 -19.13
N PHE A 55 1.45 1.33 -19.24
CA PHE A 55 0.74 2.54 -18.85
C PHE A 55 0.95 2.89 -17.37
N LEU A 56 0.83 1.91 -16.46
CA LEU A 56 1.08 2.14 -15.03
C LEU A 56 2.55 2.44 -14.72
N SER A 57 3.50 1.94 -15.51
CA SER A 57 4.90 2.35 -15.43
C SER A 57 5.03 3.86 -15.68
N GLU A 58 4.37 4.39 -16.71
CA GLU A 58 4.37 5.83 -17.00
C GLU A 58 3.65 6.66 -15.93
N VAL A 59 2.53 6.17 -15.37
CA VAL A 59 1.88 6.80 -14.21
C VAL A 59 2.82 6.85 -13.01
N ALA A 60 3.53 5.77 -12.70
CA ALA A 60 4.49 5.74 -11.60
C ALA A 60 5.72 6.64 -11.86
N LYS A 61 6.17 6.81 -13.12
CA LYS A 61 7.20 7.81 -13.47
C LYS A 61 6.70 9.23 -13.21
N ALA A 62 5.46 9.53 -13.55
CA ALA A 62 4.86 10.83 -13.24
C ALA A 62 4.75 11.04 -11.72
N GLN A 63 4.38 10.00 -10.94
CA GLN A 63 4.40 10.06 -9.48
C GLN A 63 5.81 10.34 -8.93
N ASP A 64 6.86 9.72 -9.47
CA ASP A 64 8.26 9.98 -9.08
C ASP A 64 8.68 11.43 -9.36
N ALA A 65 8.33 11.94 -10.55
CA ALA A 65 8.60 13.33 -10.92
C ALA A 65 7.90 14.31 -9.96
N LEU A 66 6.61 14.09 -9.67
CA LEU A 66 5.85 14.89 -8.69
C LEU A 66 6.45 14.81 -7.29
N ALA A 67 6.87 13.61 -6.85
CA ALA A 67 7.44 13.41 -5.52
C ALA A 67 8.72 14.23 -5.29
N ARG A 68 9.51 14.43 -6.35
CA ARG A 68 10.74 15.24 -6.35
C ARG A 68 10.49 16.73 -6.53
N ALA A 69 9.51 17.12 -7.35
CA ALA A 69 9.31 18.50 -7.77
C ALA A 69 8.42 19.32 -6.82
N LEU A 70 7.42 18.70 -6.20
CA LEU A 70 6.45 19.42 -5.38
C LEU A 70 7.09 19.98 -4.10
N PRO A 71 6.58 21.10 -3.54
CA PRO A 71 7.08 21.64 -2.29
C PRO A 71 6.86 20.67 -1.12
N ALA A 72 7.66 20.76 -0.07
CA ALA A 72 7.49 19.92 1.12
C ALA A 72 6.07 20.10 1.69
N PRO A 73 5.35 19.01 2.01
CA PRO A 73 4.01 19.11 2.55
C PRO A 73 4.03 19.57 4.01
N ALA A 74 2.91 20.12 4.48
CA ALA A 74 2.75 20.48 5.88
C ALA A 74 2.42 19.25 6.74
N LEU A 75 2.89 19.28 8.00
CA LEU A 75 2.47 18.35 9.04
C LEU A 75 1.69 19.09 10.13
N PRO A 76 0.73 18.42 10.80
CA PRO A 76 0.13 18.95 12.01
C PRO A 76 1.18 19.23 13.11
N PRO A 77 0.89 20.11 14.08
CA PRO A 77 1.79 20.35 15.21
C PRO A 77 2.11 19.06 15.97
N LEU A 78 3.34 18.93 16.45
CA LEU A 78 3.80 17.72 17.16
C LEU A 78 2.92 17.34 18.37
N ALA A 79 2.40 18.34 19.10
CA ALA A 79 1.50 18.11 20.23
C ALA A 79 0.19 17.42 19.80
N GLU A 80 -0.34 17.77 18.63
CA GLU A 80 -1.51 17.11 18.06
C GLU A 80 -1.18 15.69 17.59
N MET A 81 -0.06 15.50 16.90
CA MET A 81 0.36 14.16 16.47
C MET A 81 0.59 13.22 17.66
N ARG A 82 1.19 13.71 18.75
CA ARG A 82 1.35 12.96 20.02
C ARG A 82 0.01 12.64 20.67
N ARG A 83 -0.95 13.57 20.65
CA ARG A 83 -2.31 13.32 21.13
C ARG A 83 -2.98 12.21 20.32
N ARG A 84 -2.91 12.26 18.98
CA ARG A 84 -3.46 11.20 18.10
C ARG A 84 -2.85 9.83 18.44
N ALA A 85 -1.53 9.76 18.57
CA ALA A 85 -0.82 8.54 18.97
C ALA A 85 -1.29 8.00 20.33
N GLY A 86 -1.42 8.86 21.35
CA GLY A 86 -1.88 8.50 22.68
C GLY A 86 -3.34 8.00 22.76
N HIS A 87 -4.13 8.27 21.72
CA HIS A 87 -5.52 7.80 21.58
C HIS A 87 -5.69 6.69 20.53
N ALA A 88 -4.59 6.04 20.10
CA ALA A 88 -4.60 5.00 19.07
C ALA A 88 -5.30 5.45 17.77
N MET A 89 -5.10 6.71 17.37
CA MET A 89 -5.60 7.26 16.12
C MET A 89 -4.47 7.33 15.08
N PRO A 90 -4.79 7.25 13.77
CA PRO A 90 -3.82 7.55 12.72
C PRO A 90 -3.18 8.92 12.92
N ILE A 91 -1.88 9.02 12.72
CA ILE A 91 -1.14 10.28 12.89
C ILE A 91 -1.59 11.35 11.89
N LEU A 92 -1.83 10.93 10.65
CA LEU A 92 -2.21 11.75 9.48
C LEU A 92 -3.46 11.15 8.81
N PRO A 93 -4.65 11.23 9.43
CA PRO A 93 -5.89 10.65 8.91
C PRO A 93 -6.09 11.01 7.43
N ARG A 94 -6.37 9.99 6.61
CA ARG A 94 -6.43 10.12 5.15
C ARG A 94 -7.47 11.15 4.71
N GLU A 95 -8.54 11.32 5.47
CA GLU A 95 -9.65 12.24 5.18
C GLU A 95 -9.17 13.70 5.13
N GLU A 96 -8.14 14.05 5.90
CA GLU A 96 -7.55 15.39 5.91
C GLU A 96 -6.81 15.70 4.59
N LEU A 97 -6.42 14.66 3.83
CA LEU A 97 -5.62 14.81 2.61
C LEU A 97 -6.41 15.48 1.47
N ALA A 98 -7.74 15.46 1.49
CA ALA A 98 -8.57 16.14 0.49
C ALA A 98 -8.35 17.66 0.49
N GLY A 99 -8.05 18.25 1.65
CA GLY A 99 -7.79 19.67 1.82
C GLY A 99 -6.30 20.05 1.74
N GLU A 100 -5.41 19.08 1.56
CA GLU A 100 -3.96 19.33 1.55
C GLU A 100 -3.52 19.95 0.21
N PRO A 101 -2.84 21.12 0.22
CA PRO A 101 -2.37 21.76 -1.01
C PRO A 101 -1.47 20.87 -1.85
N SER A 102 -0.70 19.98 -1.22
CA SER A 102 0.17 19.04 -1.92
C SER A 102 -0.59 17.98 -2.73
N ALA A 103 -1.79 17.58 -2.31
CA ALA A 103 -2.64 16.65 -3.04
C ALA A 103 -3.28 17.33 -4.26
N MET A 104 -3.77 18.57 -4.07
CA MET A 104 -4.29 19.37 -5.18
C MET A 104 -3.21 19.66 -6.23
N ALA A 105 -2.03 20.10 -5.80
CA ALA A 105 -0.91 20.38 -6.70
C ALA A 105 -0.49 19.13 -7.50
N ALA A 106 -0.42 17.96 -6.85
CA ALA A 106 -0.14 16.71 -7.56
C ALA A 106 -1.19 16.39 -8.63
N LEU A 107 -2.49 16.59 -8.34
CA LEU A 107 -3.57 16.33 -9.29
C LEU A 107 -3.59 17.33 -10.46
N VAL A 108 -3.23 18.59 -10.21
CA VAL A 108 -3.16 19.65 -11.23
C VAL A 108 -2.00 19.42 -12.20
N GLU A 109 -0.83 19.01 -11.71
CA GLU A 109 0.38 18.82 -12.53
C GLU A 109 0.39 17.48 -13.28
N LEU A 110 -0.31 16.46 -12.77
CA LEU A 110 -0.31 15.10 -13.32
C LEU A 110 -0.69 15.02 -14.82
N PRO A 111 -1.75 15.71 -15.32
CA PRO A 111 -2.10 15.67 -16.74
C PRO A 111 -0.97 16.14 -17.68
N ALA A 112 -0.18 17.13 -17.27
CA ALA A 112 0.92 17.63 -18.09
C ALA A 112 2.04 16.58 -18.24
N LEU A 113 2.35 15.87 -17.16
CA LEU A 113 3.35 14.79 -17.16
C LEU A 113 2.91 13.58 -18.01
N LEU A 114 1.60 13.37 -18.15
CA LEU A 114 1.03 12.24 -18.88
C LEU A 114 0.57 12.58 -20.31
N ALA A 115 0.75 13.82 -20.77
CA ALA A 115 0.19 14.28 -22.05
C ALA A 115 0.66 13.45 -23.26
N ALA A 116 1.94 13.04 -23.26
CA ALA A 116 2.57 12.27 -24.32
C ALA A 116 2.48 10.75 -24.12
N VAL A 117 1.92 10.28 -23.00
CA VAL A 117 1.81 8.85 -22.70
C VAL A 117 0.75 8.20 -23.58
N VAL A 118 1.08 7.02 -24.11
CA VAL A 118 0.15 6.19 -24.87
C VAL A 118 -0.83 5.56 -23.88
N MET A 119 -2.13 5.78 -24.09
CA MET A 119 -3.20 5.25 -23.24
C MET A 119 -4.51 5.16 -24.02
N PRO A 120 -5.49 4.36 -23.56
CA PRO A 120 -6.82 4.29 -24.15
C PRO A 120 -7.52 5.67 -24.18
N GLU A 121 -8.44 5.85 -25.12
CA GLU A 121 -9.17 7.12 -25.28
C GLU A 121 -9.95 7.51 -24.02
N GLN A 122 -10.52 6.53 -23.31
CA GLN A 122 -11.23 6.77 -22.05
C GLN A 122 -10.31 7.40 -20.99
N ALA A 123 -9.07 6.91 -20.88
CA ALA A 123 -8.08 7.44 -19.95
C ALA A 123 -7.60 8.85 -20.36
N ARG A 124 -7.37 9.06 -21.67
CA ARG A 124 -7.00 10.38 -22.22
C ARG A 124 -8.11 11.41 -21.98
N ALA A 125 -9.36 11.05 -22.20
CA ALA A 125 -10.51 11.90 -21.92
C ALA A 125 -10.65 12.21 -20.42
N ALA A 126 -10.40 11.24 -19.53
CA ALA A 126 -10.39 11.45 -18.09
C ALA A 126 -9.32 12.46 -17.65
N LEU A 127 -8.08 12.34 -18.17
CA LEU A 127 -7.03 13.35 -17.93
C LEU A 127 -7.43 14.74 -18.43
N GLY A 128 -8.07 14.82 -19.60
CA GLY A 128 -8.61 16.07 -20.13
C GLY A 128 -9.64 16.70 -19.19
N ARG A 129 -10.54 15.90 -18.63
CA ARG A 129 -11.53 16.37 -17.64
C ARG A 129 -10.87 16.86 -16.35
N ILE A 130 -9.86 16.18 -15.83
CA ILE A 130 -9.09 16.64 -14.67
C ILE A 130 -8.36 17.97 -14.96
N ALA A 131 -7.74 18.08 -16.13
CA ALA A 131 -7.01 19.29 -16.54
C ALA A 131 -7.95 20.51 -16.66
N GLN A 132 -9.20 20.31 -17.10
CA GLN A 132 -10.19 21.38 -17.27
C GLN A 132 -11.10 21.60 -16.05
N ALA A 133 -11.07 20.70 -15.06
CA ALA A 133 -11.91 20.78 -13.88
C ALA A 133 -11.61 22.03 -13.03
N SER A 134 -12.63 22.55 -12.34
CA SER A 134 -12.42 23.55 -11.28
C SER A 134 -11.77 22.90 -10.05
N ASP A 135 -11.22 23.73 -9.16
CA ASP A 135 -10.59 23.24 -7.94
C ASP A 135 -11.60 22.54 -7.02
N GLU A 136 -12.86 23.01 -6.98
CA GLU A 136 -13.92 22.35 -6.23
C GLU A 136 -14.20 20.94 -6.75
N HIS A 137 -14.20 20.77 -8.08
CA HIS A 137 -14.45 19.46 -8.69
C HIS A 137 -13.27 18.51 -8.50
N ARG A 138 -12.02 19.01 -8.60
CA ARG A 138 -10.82 18.25 -8.25
C ARG A 138 -10.82 17.82 -6.78
N GLN A 139 -11.19 18.73 -5.88
CA GLN A 139 -11.30 18.42 -4.45
C GLN A 139 -12.35 17.34 -4.18
N ALA A 140 -13.49 17.39 -4.89
CA ALA A 140 -14.51 16.34 -4.82
C ALA A 140 -13.99 14.98 -5.30
N MET A 141 -13.20 14.92 -6.39
CA MET A 141 -12.56 13.68 -6.84
C MET A 141 -11.61 13.11 -5.78
N LEU A 142 -10.76 13.96 -5.19
CA LEU A 142 -9.84 13.55 -4.11
C LEU A 142 -10.62 13.01 -2.91
N ALA A 143 -11.67 13.71 -2.48
CA ALA A 143 -12.52 13.30 -1.36
C ALA A 143 -13.22 11.95 -1.64
N ALA A 144 -13.71 11.73 -2.86
CA ALA A 144 -14.37 10.49 -3.25
C ALA A 144 -13.43 9.28 -3.17
N VAL A 145 -12.16 9.42 -3.59
CA VAL A 145 -11.14 8.38 -3.41
C VAL A 145 -10.91 8.08 -1.93
N LEU A 146 -10.74 9.13 -1.09
CA LEU A 146 -10.44 8.96 0.33
C LEU A 146 -11.59 8.37 1.14
N ALA A 147 -12.83 8.59 0.68
CA ALA A 147 -14.04 8.04 1.28
C ALA A 147 -14.41 6.64 0.75
N ASP A 148 -13.59 6.05 -0.13
CA ASP A 148 -13.90 4.79 -0.83
C ASP A 148 -15.27 4.83 -1.56
N ALA A 149 -15.65 6.00 -2.06
CA ALA A 149 -16.97 6.31 -2.62
C ALA A 149 -16.90 6.73 -4.10
N VAL A 150 -16.05 6.04 -4.85
CA VAL A 150 -15.80 6.34 -6.27
C VAL A 150 -17.00 5.87 -7.14
N PRO A 151 -17.61 6.75 -7.95
CA PRO A 151 -18.65 6.36 -8.90
C PRO A 151 -18.08 5.43 -9.99
N VAL A 152 -18.83 4.37 -10.34
CA VAL A 152 -18.41 3.36 -11.31
C VAL A 152 -18.13 3.97 -12.68
N GLU A 153 -18.93 4.94 -13.09
CA GLU A 153 -18.80 5.70 -14.34
C GLU A 153 -17.58 6.63 -14.38
N ALA A 154 -16.92 6.88 -13.25
CA ALA A 154 -15.82 7.83 -13.11
C ALA A 154 -14.50 7.18 -12.68
N PHE A 155 -14.36 5.85 -12.78
CA PHE A 155 -13.14 5.15 -12.34
C PHE A 155 -11.87 5.70 -12.99
N ALA A 156 -11.92 6.09 -14.26
CA ALA A 156 -10.75 6.57 -14.99
C ALA A 156 -10.12 7.82 -14.34
N GLU A 157 -10.92 8.83 -14.00
CA GLU A 157 -10.47 10.04 -13.30
C GLU A 157 -9.94 9.70 -11.90
N HIS A 158 -10.62 8.80 -11.20
CA HIS A 158 -10.30 8.48 -9.82
C HIS A 158 -9.03 7.63 -9.69
N ILE A 159 -8.63 6.89 -10.72
CA ILE A 159 -7.28 6.27 -10.79
C ILE A 159 -6.19 7.34 -10.75
N PHE A 160 -6.34 8.43 -11.53
CA PHE A 160 -5.39 9.54 -11.53
C PHE A 160 -5.44 10.35 -10.22
N ALA A 161 -6.64 10.57 -9.67
CA ALA A 161 -6.78 11.19 -8.35
C ALA A 161 -6.13 10.36 -7.24
N ALA A 162 -6.29 9.04 -7.26
CA ALA A 162 -5.62 8.14 -6.33
C ALA A 162 -4.09 8.16 -6.50
N ALA A 163 -3.59 8.22 -7.74
CA ALA A 163 -2.16 8.35 -8.00
C ALA A 163 -1.58 9.66 -7.42
N ALA A 164 -2.30 10.78 -7.55
CA ALA A 164 -1.92 12.06 -6.95
C ALA A 164 -1.94 12.00 -5.41
N LEU A 165 -2.98 11.38 -4.82
CA LEU A 165 -3.09 11.19 -3.38
C LEU A 165 -1.98 10.32 -2.81
N GLN A 166 -1.56 9.26 -3.52
CA GLN A 166 -0.43 8.43 -3.11
C GLN A 166 0.87 9.25 -2.98
N VAL A 167 1.12 10.17 -3.91
CA VAL A 167 2.30 11.07 -3.85
C VAL A 167 2.23 11.95 -2.61
N ALA A 168 1.11 12.65 -2.40
CA ALA A 168 0.96 13.55 -1.26
C ALA A 168 1.04 12.79 0.08
N ALA A 169 0.37 11.65 0.19
CA ALA A 169 0.34 10.82 1.39
C ALA A 169 1.71 10.24 1.73
N ALA A 170 2.43 9.68 0.75
CA ALA A 170 3.76 9.13 0.96
C ALA A 170 4.75 10.20 1.41
N ARG A 171 4.69 11.40 0.81
CA ARG A 171 5.55 12.53 1.20
C ARG A 171 5.26 13.03 2.61
N ARG A 172 3.99 13.10 3.03
CA ARG A 172 3.65 13.46 4.41
C ARG A 172 4.10 12.39 5.40
N ALA A 173 3.85 11.11 5.10
CA ALA A 173 4.25 10.01 5.98
C ALA A 173 5.77 9.89 6.15
N ALA A 174 6.55 10.18 5.10
CA ALA A 174 8.02 10.15 5.15
C ALA A 174 8.64 11.16 6.14
N LEU A 175 7.89 12.21 6.53
CA LEU A 175 8.34 13.24 7.46
C LEU A 175 8.07 12.91 8.94
N LEU A 176 7.39 11.80 9.22
CA LEU A 176 7.08 11.40 10.60
C LEU A 176 8.32 10.88 11.33
N ASP A 177 8.30 10.98 12.66
CA ASP A 177 9.14 10.15 13.52
C ASP A 177 8.58 8.71 13.49
N PRO A 178 9.35 7.69 13.07
CA PRO A 178 8.86 6.31 12.98
C PRO A 178 8.47 5.70 14.33
N LEU A 179 8.86 6.30 15.46
CA LEU A 179 8.46 5.87 16.80
C LEU A 179 7.10 6.42 17.24
N LEU A 180 6.55 7.40 16.52
CA LEU A 180 5.31 8.06 16.88
C LEU A 180 4.06 7.22 16.59
N PRO A 181 3.90 6.59 15.41
CA PRO A 181 2.72 5.79 15.13
C PRO A 181 2.61 4.59 16.08
N GLN A 182 1.41 4.40 16.63
CA GLN A 182 1.05 3.27 17.47
C GLN A 182 0.03 2.38 16.75
N PRO A 183 -0.15 1.11 17.14
CA PRO A 183 -1.23 0.29 16.61
C PRO A 183 -2.59 0.98 16.77
N VAL A 184 -3.34 1.07 15.68
CA VAL A 184 -4.69 1.68 15.63
C VAL A 184 -5.75 0.58 15.67
N ALA A 185 -5.74 -0.28 14.66
CA ALA A 185 -6.59 -1.47 14.55
C ALA A 185 -5.96 -2.47 13.56
N ASP A 186 -6.44 -3.70 13.55
CA ASP A 186 -6.09 -4.66 12.50
C ASP A 186 -6.58 -4.13 11.14
N GLY A 187 -5.76 -4.32 10.09
CA GLY A 187 -6.07 -3.88 8.73
C GLY A 187 -5.97 -2.36 8.49
N VAL A 188 -5.52 -1.59 9.48
CA VAL A 188 -5.49 -0.12 9.42
C VAL A 188 -4.07 0.41 9.54
N CYS A 189 -3.65 1.22 8.57
CA CYS A 189 -2.34 1.85 8.61
C CYS A 189 -2.22 2.79 9.84
N PRO A 190 -1.18 2.67 10.67
CA PRO A 190 -1.02 3.52 11.85
C PRO A 190 -0.64 4.97 11.50
N CYS A 191 -0.17 5.22 10.27
CA CYS A 191 0.12 6.58 9.81
C CYS A 191 -1.13 7.29 9.29
N CYS A 192 -1.86 6.72 8.33
CA CYS A 192 -2.96 7.44 7.66
C CYS A 192 -4.35 6.83 7.80
N GLY A 193 -4.49 5.67 8.44
CA GLY A 193 -5.77 4.98 8.56
C GLY A 193 -6.20 4.24 7.29
N GLY A 194 -5.39 4.30 6.22
CA GLY A 194 -5.69 3.61 4.97
C GLY A 194 -5.56 2.08 5.07
N PRO A 195 -6.25 1.33 4.20
CA PRO A 195 -6.18 -0.12 4.14
C PRO A 195 -4.82 -0.63 3.60
N PRO A 196 -4.53 -1.92 3.74
CA PRO A 196 -3.37 -2.55 3.09
C PRO A 196 -3.54 -2.57 1.57
N VAL A 197 -2.44 -2.49 0.80
CA VAL A 197 -2.43 -2.98 -0.59
C VAL A 197 -2.11 -4.48 -0.63
N SER A 198 -1.06 -4.86 0.08
CA SER A 198 -0.57 -6.22 0.21
C SER A 198 0.32 -6.33 1.45
N SER A 199 0.80 -7.54 1.74
CA SER A 199 1.83 -7.78 2.74
C SER A 199 3.04 -8.45 2.12
N ALA A 200 4.19 -8.38 2.78
CA ALA A 200 5.41 -9.03 2.33
C ALA A 200 6.11 -9.72 3.50
N VAL A 201 6.58 -10.95 3.27
CA VAL A 201 7.64 -11.55 4.07
C VAL A 201 8.95 -10.96 3.56
N VAL A 202 9.50 -10.01 4.31
CA VAL A 202 10.61 -9.18 3.83
C VAL A 202 11.93 -9.95 3.82
N GLY A 203 12.76 -9.66 2.82
CA GLY A 203 14.08 -10.29 2.66
C GLY A 203 15.21 -9.59 3.43
N ASP A 204 14.98 -8.33 3.82
CA ASP A 204 15.99 -7.43 4.41
C ASP A 204 16.06 -7.48 5.95
N ALA A 205 15.21 -8.29 6.59
CA ALA A 205 15.20 -8.43 8.04
C ALA A 205 16.18 -9.51 8.51
N ASN A 206 16.93 -9.20 9.57
CA ASN A 206 17.81 -10.16 10.24
C ASN A 206 17.05 -11.35 10.84
N ILE A 207 15.75 -11.18 11.12
CA ILE A 207 14.86 -12.25 11.57
C ILE A 207 14.14 -12.87 10.39
N GLU A 208 14.12 -14.19 10.32
CA GLU A 208 13.37 -14.91 9.30
C GLU A 208 11.86 -14.75 9.47
N GLY A 209 11.16 -14.63 8.34
CA GLY A 209 9.70 -14.65 8.34
C GLY A 209 9.03 -13.35 8.82
N VAL A 210 9.80 -12.28 9.04
CA VAL A 210 9.25 -10.95 9.37
C VAL A 210 8.30 -10.51 8.28
N ARG A 211 7.07 -10.20 8.67
CA ARG A 211 6.03 -9.70 7.77
C ARG A 211 5.78 -8.23 8.00
N TYR A 212 5.76 -7.47 6.92
CA TYR A 212 5.25 -6.11 6.89
C TYR A 212 4.01 -6.04 6.01
N VAL A 213 3.04 -5.25 6.42
CA VAL A 213 1.88 -4.90 5.61
C VAL A 213 2.11 -3.49 5.07
N GLN A 214 1.87 -3.27 3.77
CA GLN A 214 2.08 -1.96 3.15
C GLN A 214 0.73 -1.26 2.94
N CYS A 215 0.67 0.03 3.30
CA CYS A 215 -0.51 0.85 3.06
C CYS A 215 -0.72 1.12 1.57
N SER A 216 -1.96 1.05 1.11
CA SER A 216 -2.35 1.36 -0.28
C SER A 216 -2.24 2.84 -0.65
N LEU A 217 -2.23 3.72 0.35
CA LEU A 217 -2.22 5.17 0.17
C LEU A 217 -0.84 5.77 0.43
N CYS A 218 -0.36 5.74 1.69
CA CYS A 218 0.89 6.41 2.05
C CYS A 218 2.14 5.52 1.90
N ALA A 219 1.98 4.25 1.51
CA ALA A 219 3.06 3.26 1.42
C ALA A 219 3.87 3.01 2.72
N THR A 220 3.45 3.55 3.87
CA THR A 220 3.97 3.12 5.16
C THR A 220 3.80 1.61 5.30
N GLN A 221 4.85 0.96 5.76
CA GLN A 221 4.82 -0.45 6.12
C GLN A 221 4.74 -0.59 7.64
N TRP A 222 3.90 -1.50 8.14
CA TRP A 222 3.87 -1.84 9.57
C TRP A 222 4.03 -3.34 9.79
N ASN A 223 4.78 -3.69 10.84
CA ASN A 223 5.05 -5.07 11.19
C ASN A 223 3.74 -5.71 11.69
N HIS A 224 3.42 -6.89 11.15
CA HIS A 224 2.20 -7.62 11.50
C HIS A 224 2.48 -9.11 11.59
N VAL A 225 2.11 -9.74 12.72
CA VAL A 225 2.44 -11.14 13.05
C VAL A 225 1.98 -12.11 11.96
N ARG A 226 2.88 -12.91 11.38
CA ARG A 226 2.64 -13.71 10.16
C ARG A 226 1.42 -14.66 10.20
N VAL A 227 1.07 -15.21 11.37
CA VAL A 227 -0.08 -16.14 11.54
C VAL A 227 -1.28 -15.40 12.14
N LYS A 228 -1.51 -14.17 11.69
CA LYS A 228 -2.63 -13.31 12.10
C LYS A 228 -3.24 -12.70 10.84
N CYS A 229 -4.55 -12.83 10.63
CA CYS A 229 -5.24 -12.21 9.52
C CYS A 229 -4.92 -10.71 9.48
N VAL A 230 -4.51 -10.21 8.32
CA VAL A 230 -4.27 -8.76 8.12
C VAL A 230 -5.55 -7.95 8.39
N SER A 231 -6.72 -8.48 8.04
CA SER A 231 -7.99 -7.75 8.06
C SER A 231 -8.68 -7.77 9.44
N CYS A 232 -8.95 -8.95 10.02
CA CYS A 232 -9.73 -9.06 11.26
C CYS A 232 -8.89 -9.38 12.50
N GLY A 233 -7.60 -9.66 12.33
CA GLY A 233 -6.72 -10.01 13.44
C GLY A 233 -6.88 -11.42 14.01
N SER A 234 -7.73 -12.28 13.44
CA SER A 234 -7.83 -13.67 13.89
C SER A 234 -6.57 -14.46 13.57
N THR A 235 -6.22 -15.42 14.42
CA THR A 235 -5.15 -16.41 14.18
C THR A 235 -5.69 -17.75 13.68
N LYS A 236 -7.01 -17.86 13.47
CA LYS A 236 -7.70 -19.08 13.04
C LYS A 236 -8.05 -19.03 11.55
N GLY A 237 -8.09 -20.20 10.91
CA GLY A 237 -8.59 -20.33 9.53
C GLY A 237 -7.75 -19.60 8.49
N ILE A 238 -6.44 -19.41 8.76
CA ILE A 238 -5.50 -18.81 7.82
C ILE A 238 -5.02 -19.88 6.85
N ALA A 239 -5.21 -19.64 5.55
CA ALA A 239 -4.70 -20.49 4.48
C ALA A 239 -4.06 -19.64 3.38
N TYR A 240 -3.25 -20.28 2.53
CA TYR A 240 -2.55 -19.61 1.44
C TYR A 240 -2.96 -20.24 0.11
N GLN A 241 -3.53 -19.44 -0.79
CA GLN A 241 -3.92 -19.84 -2.13
C GLN A 241 -2.86 -19.42 -3.14
N GLU A 242 -2.57 -20.30 -4.10
CA GLU A 242 -1.61 -20.08 -5.17
C GLU A 242 -2.15 -20.66 -6.48
N ILE A 243 -1.52 -20.29 -7.60
CA ILE A 243 -1.85 -20.85 -8.91
C ILE A 243 -0.79 -21.90 -9.24
N GLU A 244 -1.21 -23.14 -9.46
CA GLU A 244 -0.30 -24.21 -9.87
C GLU A 244 0.44 -23.85 -11.17
N GLY A 245 1.75 -24.08 -11.19
CA GLY A 245 2.61 -23.76 -12.34
C GLY A 245 3.03 -22.30 -12.44
N VAL A 246 2.57 -21.41 -11.55
CA VAL A 246 3.08 -20.05 -11.40
C VAL A 246 4.16 -20.01 -10.31
N ALA A 247 5.09 -19.07 -10.40
CA ALA A 247 6.13 -18.90 -9.39
C ALA A 247 5.52 -18.70 -7.99
N ASP A 248 6.04 -19.44 -7.01
CA ASP A 248 5.64 -19.39 -5.60
C ASP A 248 6.24 -18.15 -4.90
N THR A 249 6.04 -16.97 -5.49
CA THR A 249 6.52 -15.66 -4.96
C THR A 249 5.38 -14.80 -4.43
N ILE A 250 4.14 -15.06 -4.85
CA ILE A 250 2.94 -14.32 -4.47
C ILE A 250 1.82 -15.33 -4.15
N LYS A 251 1.17 -15.18 -2.99
CA LYS A 251 -0.01 -15.97 -2.60
C LYS A 251 -1.14 -15.06 -2.12
N ALA A 252 -2.34 -15.61 -2.03
CA ALA A 252 -3.46 -14.97 -1.33
C ALA A 252 -3.59 -15.60 0.06
N GLU A 253 -3.38 -14.80 1.11
CA GLU A 253 -3.67 -15.18 2.49
C GLU A 253 -5.17 -15.04 2.75
N THR A 254 -5.90 -16.14 2.86
CA THR A 254 -7.35 -16.20 3.11
C THR A 254 -7.64 -16.43 4.59
N CYS A 255 -8.74 -15.89 5.11
CA CYS A 255 -9.14 -16.00 6.52
C CYS A 255 -10.61 -16.42 6.70
N ASP A 256 -10.87 -17.67 7.10
CA ASP A 256 -12.23 -18.22 7.22
C ASP A 256 -13.15 -17.38 8.13
N GLU A 257 -12.60 -16.72 9.15
CA GLU A 257 -13.37 -15.97 10.14
C GLU A 257 -14.03 -14.71 9.55
N CYS A 258 -13.33 -13.97 8.68
CA CYS A 258 -13.89 -12.75 8.06
C CYS A 258 -14.21 -12.93 6.57
N ARG A 259 -13.92 -14.11 6.01
CA ARG A 259 -14.13 -14.45 4.60
C ARG A 259 -13.46 -13.45 3.66
N THR A 260 -12.28 -12.95 4.05
CA THR A 260 -11.46 -12.06 3.22
C THR A 260 -10.09 -12.62 2.89
N TYR A 261 -9.41 -12.00 1.92
CA TYR A 261 -8.01 -12.26 1.61
C TYR A 261 -7.19 -10.99 1.39
N VAL A 262 -5.87 -11.10 1.60
CA VAL A 262 -4.85 -10.11 1.24
C VAL A 262 -3.70 -10.85 0.57
N LYS A 263 -3.12 -10.31 -0.51
CA LYS A 263 -1.94 -10.93 -1.12
C LYS A 263 -0.71 -10.79 -0.23
N ILE A 264 0.11 -11.83 -0.21
CA ILE A 264 1.38 -11.89 0.49
C ILE A 264 2.51 -12.19 -0.50
N LEU A 265 3.53 -11.33 -0.48
CA LEU A 265 4.70 -11.37 -1.36
C LEU A 265 5.90 -11.94 -0.60
N TYR A 266 6.66 -12.85 -1.20
CA TYR A 266 7.81 -13.50 -0.56
C TYR A 266 9.13 -12.93 -1.09
N GLN A 267 9.58 -11.80 -0.53
CA GLN A 267 10.76 -11.06 -1.02
C GLN A 267 12.08 -11.83 -0.91
N ARG A 268 12.16 -12.87 -0.08
CA ARG A 268 13.33 -13.76 -0.05
C ARG A 268 13.48 -14.61 -1.31
N LYS A 269 12.39 -14.87 -2.02
CA LYS A 269 12.39 -15.64 -3.27
C LYS A 269 12.62 -14.75 -4.49
N ASP A 270 12.09 -13.53 -4.43
CA ASP A 270 12.32 -12.48 -5.44
C ASP A 270 12.41 -11.13 -4.72
N MET A 271 13.62 -10.56 -4.63
CA MET A 271 13.85 -9.30 -3.93
C MET A 271 13.31 -8.08 -4.70
N GLU A 272 12.94 -8.24 -5.97
CA GLU A 272 12.43 -7.16 -6.81
C GLU A 272 10.91 -6.95 -6.68
N LEU A 273 10.23 -7.82 -5.93
CA LEU A 273 8.79 -7.71 -5.65
C LEU A 273 8.43 -6.33 -5.06
N GLU A 274 7.57 -5.60 -5.78
CA GLU A 274 7.00 -4.32 -5.37
C GLU A 274 5.49 -4.47 -5.13
N SER A 275 5.06 -4.08 -3.93
CA SER A 275 3.72 -4.35 -3.38
C SER A 275 2.54 -3.95 -4.25
N VAL A 276 2.64 -2.88 -5.06
CA VAL A 276 1.56 -2.39 -5.92
C VAL A 276 1.68 -3.00 -7.32
N ALA A 277 2.90 -3.05 -7.88
CA ALA A 277 3.12 -3.54 -9.22
C ALA A 277 2.86 -5.04 -9.35
N ASP A 278 3.41 -5.83 -8.43
CA ASP A 278 3.22 -7.27 -8.39
C ASP A 278 1.80 -7.66 -7.97
N ASP A 279 1.11 -6.80 -7.22
CA ASP A 279 -0.31 -6.97 -6.95
C ASP A 279 -1.16 -6.78 -8.21
N VAL A 280 -0.88 -5.80 -9.07
CA VAL A 280 -1.56 -5.65 -10.38
C VAL A 280 -1.22 -6.83 -11.31
N ALA A 281 0.05 -7.18 -11.42
CA ALA A 281 0.49 -8.24 -12.33
C ALA A 281 -0.04 -9.63 -11.93
N SER A 282 -0.43 -9.82 -10.67
CA SER A 282 -1.05 -11.05 -10.18
C SER A 282 -2.59 -11.00 -10.16
N LEU A 283 -3.23 -10.18 -11.00
CA LEU A 283 -4.71 -10.07 -11.07
C LEU A 283 -5.40 -11.42 -11.28
N GLY A 284 -4.81 -12.35 -12.03
CA GLY A 284 -5.36 -13.69 -12.22
C GLY A 284 -5.60 -14.45 -10.91
N LEU A 285 -4.77 -14.22 -9.88
CA LEU A 285 -4.97 -14.79 -8.55
C LEU A 285 -6.18 -14.18 -7.84
N ASP A 286 -6.43 -12.88 -8.00
CA ASP A 286 -7.63 -12.25 -7.45
C ASP A 286 -8.90 -12.85 -8.04
N LEU A 287 -8.94 -13.06 -9.36
CA LEU A 287 -10.10 -13.65 -10.03
C LEU A 287 -10.42 -15.04 -9.47
N LEU A 288 -9.42 -15.92 -9.40
CA LEU A 288 -9.60 -17.29 -8.89
C LEU A 288 -10.02 -17.32 -7.41
N VAL A 289 -9.43 -16.47 -6.58
CA VAL A 289 -9.73 -16.42 -5.15
C VAL A 289 -11.10 -15.79 -4.90
N THR A 290 -11.49 -14.81 -5.70
CA THR A 290 -12.83 -14.19 -5.64
C THR A 290 -13.90 -15.16 -6.11
N ASP A 291 -13.67 -15.90 -7.20
CA ASP A 291 -14.55 -16.97 -7.68
C ASP A 291 -14.74 -18.09 -6.65
N ALA A 292 -13.72 -18.36 -5.84
CA ALA A 292 -13.79 -19.28 -4.70
C ALA A 292 -14.56 -18.71 -3.48
N GLY A 293 -15.16 -17.52 -3.59
CA GLY A 293 -16.05 -16.94 -2.58
C GLY A 293 -15.33 -16.17 -1.47
N TRP A 294 -14.14 -15.64 -1.74
CA TRP A 294 -13.40 -14.76 -0.83
C TRP A 294 -13.53 -13.31 -1.25
N ARG A 295 -13.70 -12.39 -0.30
CA ARG A 295 -13.69 -10.95 -0.60
C ARG A 295 -12.30 -10.36 -0.41
N ARG A 296 -11.87 -9.48 -1.31
CA ARG A 296 -10.59 -8.80 -1.14
C ARG A 296 -10.64 -7.78 0.00
N ALA A 297 -9.69 -7.84 0.92
CA ALA A 297 -9.49 -6.82 1.96
C ALA A 297 -8.36 -5.82 1.62
N GLY A 298 -7.47 -6.19 0.69
CA GLY A 298 -6.48 -5.26 0.14
C GLY A 298 -7.11 -4.28 -0.85
N VAL A 299 -6.57 -3.07 -0.94
CA VAL A 299 -6.98 -2.04 -1.89
C VAL A 299 -5.80 -1.66 -2.76
N ASN A 300 -6.00 -1.71 -4.08
CA ASN A 300 -5.08 -1.15 -5.05
C ASN A 300 -5.88 -0.26 -6.01
N PRO A 301 -5.63 1.06 -6.05
CA PRO A 301 -6.41 1.95 -6.91
C PRO A 301 -6.26 1.63 -8.41
N PHE A 302 -5.20 0.92 -8.80
CA PHE A 302 -4.99 0.47 -10.18
C PHE A 302 -5.70 -0.84 -10.50
N LEU A 303 -6.54 -1.32 -9.60
CA LEU A 303 -7.42 -2.48 -9.79
C LEU A 303 -8.87 -2.10 -9.44
N LEU A 304 -9.27 -0.84 -9.64
CA LEU A 304 -10.67 -0.45 -9.47
C LEU A 304 -11.53 -1.06 -10.57
N GLY A 305 -12.57 -1.80 -10.18
CA GLY A 305 -13.64 -2.23 -11.08
C GLY A 305 -13.43 -3.56 -11.82
N TYR A 306 -12.50 -4.42 -11.38
CA TYR A 306 -12.47 -5.82 -11.85
C TYR A 306 -13.40 -6.73 -11.04
#